data_AF-A0A3D1YWN4-F1
#
_entry.id   AF-A0A3D1YWN4-F1
#
_cell.length_a   1.000
_cell.length_b   1.000
_cell.length_c   1.000
_cell.angle_alpha   90.00
_cell.angle_beta   90.00
_cell.angle_gamma   90.00
#
_symmetry.space_group_name_H-M   'P 1'
#
loop_
_entity.id
_entity.type
_entity.pdbx_description
1 polymer ?
#
loop_
_entity_poly.entity_id
_entity_poly.type
_entity_poly.pdbx_seq_one_letter_code
_entity_poly.pdbx_strand_id
1 'polypeptide(L)'
;MSLKRKYLTVFLILAAFALIGLPSQAAIAEDKPKVVFVLIDNITWDDIAKANDPFINDLVQNNPTALLNNRTYGRPSRPRAALTVGSGVRANALPRSVNGYNATEAFDGVKASDVLFVRTGKRARPGNIVELGLPAIIADNSYINQEIVPGALGQLLNDNGFKTAVLGNSDTSFDSDRESDNREIVALAMNSSGIVDYGDVSKAVLAQDSKVPYGIRANDSVYLKRLQELLRVADFIVIDYGDTTRADLYSTYVLEARAERLRIASLKRAGAFLEQAMKVAGDDTVFIVASLSPPGAGAAPISGGEEQLTTVIISGPGFKPGSLTSAATRRAGIVNNTDITMTILDTFGVTPHYTMVGSKATVSSEKVSIERMNAFNASAVGIKSARRIAVLTFIYLQIALYVVAALLLLYVRKANKRYIGFMKTLILTSMGFPLFTFFASKVQVLAVNGVLLTIAALAVSLSLAVVLAALKVNKLFPLAVIGCATMFTILADVVLGANLQLNTIFGYDPIRGSRFFGIGNEAFSILLASALLTVGLMLERWKRGVALGAGAVVALTVLIIDGFPAFGADVGGIIAI
;
A
#
# COMPACT_ATOMS: atom_id res chain seq x y z
N MET A 1 67.53 15.16 -32.75
CA MET A 1 66.65 15.08 -31.56
C MET A 1 65.93 13.72 -31.63
N SER A 2 66.27 12.79 -30.73
CA SER A 2 65.91 11.36 -30.88
C SER A 2 64.40 11.13 -30.85
N LEU A 3 63.93 10.08 -31.54
CA LEU A 3 62.52 9.70 -31.69
C LEU A 3 61.76 9.73 -30.35
N LYS A 4 62.43 9.34 -29.25
CA LYS A 4 61.90 9.38 -27.87
C LYS A 4 61.46 10.78 -27.42
N ARG A 5 62.18 11.84 -27.81
CA ARG A 5 61.83 13.22 -27.43
C ARG A 5 60.53 13.68 -28.09
N LYS A 6 60.28 13.30 -29.35
CA LYS A 6 59.03 13.63 -30.07
C LYS A 6 57.81 12.96 -29.44
N TYR A 7 57.91 11.67 -29.06
CA TYR A 7 56.82 10.97 -28.39
C TYR A 7 56.52 11.55 -27.00
N LEU A 8 57.56 11.95 -26.25
CA LEU A 8 57.37 12.58 -24.95
C LEU A 8 56.66 13.94 -25.06
N THR A 9 57.01 14.74 -26.07
CA THR A 9 56.33 16.03 -26.31
C THR A 9 54.88 15.84 -26.73
N VAL A 10 54.58 14.88 -27.61
CA VAL A 10 53.19 14.57 -28.00
C VAL A 10 52.38 14.03 -26.82
N PHE A 11 52.97 13.18 -25.99
CA PHE A 11 52.34 12.66 -24.78
C PHE A 11 52.05 13.78 -23.76
N LEU A 12 52.99 14.71 -23.56
CA LEU A 12 52.80 15.85 -22.66
C LEU A 12 51.74 16.83 -23.19
N ILE A 13 51.65 17.03 -24.52
CA ILE A 13 50.61 17.87 -25.13
C ILE A 13 49.23 17.21 -25.01
N LEU A 14 49.13 15.89 -25.20
CA LEU A 14 47.89 15.13 -25.01
C LEU A 14 47.46 15.10 -23.53
N ALA A 15 48.41 14.95 -22.60
CA ALA A 15 48.13 15.02 -21.16
C ALA A 15 47.69 16.43 -20.74
N ALA A 16 48.29 17.48 -21.30
CA ALA A 16 47.87 18.86 -21.08
C ALA A 16 46.47 19.15 -21.65
N PHE A 17 46.14 18.62 -22.83
CA PHE A 17 44.79 18.71 -23.40
C PHE A 17 43.75 17.92 -22.59
N ALA A 18 44.12 16.77 -22.02
CA ALA A 18 43.26 16.01 -21.12
C ALA A 18 43.01 16.72 -19.78
N LEU A 19 43.96 17.54 -19.31
CA LEU A 19 43.83 18.34 -18.09
C LEU A 19 43.02 19.64 -18.30
N ILE A 20 43.01 20.20 -19.51
CA ILE A 20 42.24 21.43 -19.84
C ILE A 20 40.76 21.10 -20.15
N GLY A 21 40.45 19.85 -20.52
CA GLY A 21 39.09 19.38 -20.80
C GLY A 21 38.30 18.85 -19.60
N LEU A 22 38.88 18.83 -18.39
CA LEU A 22 38.14 18.47 -17.18
C LEU A 22 37.26 19.67 -16.80
N PRO A 23 35.92 19.54 -16.83
CA PRO A 23 35.06 20.60 -16.30
C PRO A 23 35.46 20.81 -14.84
N SER A 24 35.87 22.04 -14.50
CA SER A 24 35.96 22.42 -13.10
C SER A 24 34.54 22.37 -12.56
N GLN A 25 34.16 21.25 -11.94
CA GLN A 25 33.06 21.25 -10.98
C GLN A 25 33.52 22.13 -9.83
N ALA A 26 33.30 23.43 -9.96
CA ALA A 26 33.07 24.26 -8.80
C ALA A 26 31.94 23.57 -8.06
N ALA A 27 32.26 22.92 -6.94
CA ALA A 27 31.26 22.44 -6.01
C ALA A 27 30.52 23.68 -5.51
N ILE A 28 29.45 24.04 -6.22
CA ILE A 28 28.33 24.73 -5.60
C ILE A 28 28.00 23.81 -4.43
N ALA A 29 28.11 24.34 -3.21
CA ALA A 29 27.61 23.63 -2.04
C ALA A 29 26.11 23.44 -2.30
N GLU A 30 25.73 22.29 -2.86
CA GLU A 30 24.32 21.89 -2.95
C GLU A 30 23.85 21.81 -1.51
N ASP A 31 22.86 22.65 -1.19
CA ASP A 31 22.24 22.61 0.11
C ASP A 31 21.71 21.20 0.31
N LYS A 32 22.04 20.58 1.46
CA LYS A 32 21.67 19.17 1.68
C LYS A 32 20.15 19.03 1.56
N PRO A 33 19.64 18.04 0.81
CA PRO A 33 18.20 17.84 0.70
C PRO A 33 17.59 17.65 2.10
N LYS A 34 16.42 18.25 2.33
CA LYS A 34 15.69 18.13 3.58
C LYS A 34 14.36 17.45 3.35
N VAL A 35 14.04 16.48 4.19
CA VAL A 35 12.77 15.75 4.16
C VAL A 35 12.11 15.81 5.53
N VAL A 36 10.88 16.32 5.59
CA VAL A 36 10.03 16.28 6.78
C VAL A 36 8.87 15.32 6.52
N PHE A 37 8.88 14.18 7.19
CA PHE A 37 7.79 13.21 7.17
C PHE A 37 6.82 13.53 8.32
N VAL A 38 5.58 13.88 8.01
CA VAL A 38 4.55 14.16 9.02
C VAL A 38 3.53 13.03 9.04
N LEU A 39 3.47 12.33 10.17
CA LEU A 39 2.48 11.32 10.45
C LEU A 39 1.20 11.98 10.97
N ILE A 40 0.15 11.90 10.17
CA ILE A 40 -1.23 12.21 10.58
C ILE A 40 -2.01 10.93 10.37
N ASP A 41 -1.90 10.04 11.35
CA ASP A 41 -2.37 8.66 11.27
C ASP A 41 -3.86 8.54 11.61
N ASN A 42 -4.44 7.36 11.32
CA ASN A 42 -5.82 7.02 11.63
C ASN A 42 -6.86 7.90 10.91
N ILE A 43 -6.52 8.35 9.69
CA ILE A 43 -7.43 9.10 8.80
C ILE A 43 -7.47 8.50 7.40
N THR A 44 -8.55 8.81 6.70
CA THR A 44 -8.82 8.44 5.30
C THR A 44 -9.07 9.68 4.45
N TRP A 45 -9.22 9.50 3.14
CA TRP A 45 -9.65 10.58 2.24
C TRP A 45 -11.07 11.09 2.55
N ASP A 46 -11.90 10.30 3.24
CA ASP A 46 -13.27 10.69 3.65
C ASP A 46 -13.20 11.68 4.79
N ASP A 47 -12.26 11.47 5.71
CA ASP A 47 -11.98 12.40 6.80
C ASP A 47 -11.44 13.73 6.28
N ILE A 48 -10.54 13.70 5.28
CA ILE A 48 -10.04 14.91 4.62
C ILE A 48 -11.19 15.67 3.95
N ALA A 49 -12.04 14.96 3.18
CA ALA A 49 -13.19 15.57 2.51
C ALA A 49 -14.18 16.21 3.50
N LYS A 50 -14.50 15.51 4.59
CA LYS A 50 -15.42 15.99 5.64
C LYS A 50 -14.84 17.13 6.46
N ALA A 51 -13.53 17.12 6.71
CA ALA A 51 -12.88 18.21 7.41
C ALA A 51 -12.95 19.51 6.61
N ASN A 52 -12.79 19.42 5.28
CA ASN A 52 -12.83 20.56 4.37
C ASN A 52 -11.94 21.71 4.88
N ASP A 53 -10.73 21.35 5.32
CA ASP A 53 -9.74 22.28 5.83
C ASP A 53 -9.09 23.04 4.65
N PRO A 54 -9.06 24.39 4.66
CA PRO A 54 -8.55 25.18 3.53
C PRO A 54 -7.11 24.85 3.15
N PHE A 55 -6.23 24.65 4.13
CA PHE A 55 -4.82 24.41 3.88
C PHE A 55 -4.57 22.99 3.36
N ILE A 56 -5.21 21.99 3.98
CA ILE A 56 -5.11 20.60 3.49
C ILE A 56 -5.70 20.50 2.07
N ASN A 57 -6.81 21.19 1.78
CA ASN A 57 -7.38 21.21 0.44
C ASN A 57 -6.42 21.85 -0.59
N ASP A 58 -5.74 22.94 -0.22
CA ASP A 58 -4.71 23.55 -1.07
C ASP A 58 -3.56 22.57 -1.33
N LEU A 59 -3.08 21.88 -0.28
CA LEU A 59 -2.06 20.84 -0.41
C LEU A 59 -2.49 19.76 -1.41
N VAL A 60 -3.72 19.25 -1.30
CA VAL A 60 -4.23 18.21 -2.20
C VAL A 60 -4.36 18.72 -3.64
N GLN A 61 -4.70 19.99 -3.84
CA GLN A 61 -4.86 20.55 -5.17
C GLN A 61 -3.53 20.82 -5.87
N ASN A 62 -2.52 21.26 -5.12
CA ASN A 62 -1.25 21.75 -5.66
C ASN A 62 -0.10 20.75 -5.55
N ASN A 63 -0.33 19.56 -4.99
CA ASN A 63 0.71 18.56 -4.79
C ASN A 63 0.24 17.18 -5.25
N PRO A 64 1.17 16.26 -5.55
CA PRO A 64 0.81 14.90 -5.91
C PRO A 64 0.27 14.13 -4.70
N THR A 65 -0.82 13.40 -4.94
CA THR A 65 -1.55 12.65 -3.90
C THR A 65 -1.84 11.21 -4.33
N ALA A 66 -2.04 10.32 -3.36
CA ALA A 66 -2.48 8.96 -3.62
C ALA A 66 -3.20 8.31 -2.43
N LEU A 67 -3.89 7.22 -2.73
CA LEU A 67 -4.23 6.19 -1.76
C LEU A 67 -2.96 5.45 -1.34
N LEU A 68 -2.77 5.31 -0.04
CA LEU A 68 -1.67 4.56 0.52
C LEU A 68 -2.13 3.14 0.88
N ASN A 69 -1.45 2.13 0.33
CA ASN A 69 -1.54 0.76 0.80
C ASN A 69 -0.67 0.60 2.06
N ASN A 70 -1.31 0.33 3.19
CA ASN A 70 -0.71 0.22 4.51
C ASN A 70 -0.35 -1.22 4.88
N ARG A 71 -0.06 -2.08 3.90
CA ARG A 71 0.23 -3.49 4.19
C ARG A 71 1.55 -3.65 4.94
N THR A 72 1.50 -4.46 5.99
CA THR A 72 2.65 -4.83 6.82
C THR A 72 2.80 -6.35 6.85
N TYR A 73 3.68 -6.89 7.70
CA TYR A 73 3.63 -8.31 8.00
C TYR A 73 2.38 -8.63 8.83
N GLY A 74 1.34 -9.13 8.14
CA GLY A 74 0.02 -9.37 8.71
C GLY A 74 -0.93 -8.19 8.53
N ARG A 75 -1.80 -7.97 9.53
CA ARG A 75 -2.75 -6.84 9.54
C ARG A 75 -2.06 -5.55 9.99
N PRO A 76 -2.45 -4.38 9.45
CA PRO A 76 -1.87 -3.09 9.84
C PRO A 76 -2.02 -2.79 11.35
N SER A 77 -0.98 -2.19 11.93
CA SER A 77 -0.97 -1.52 13.23
C SER A 77 0.06 -0.40 13.16
N ARG A 78 0.00 0.59 14.06
CA ARG A 78 0.97 1.69 14.07
C ARG A 78 2.42 1.22 14.22
N PRO A 79 2.76 0.32 15.18
CA PRO A 79 4.11 -0.22 15.30
C PRO A 79 4.60 -0.90 14.01
N ARG A 80 3.74 -1.72 13.39
CA ARG A 80 4.09 -2.44 12.15
C ARG A 80 4.29 -1.50 10.97
N ALA A 81 3.47 -0.46 10.87
CA ALA A 81 3.51 0.47 9.77
C ALA A 81 4.76 1.36 9.84
N ALA A 82 5.07 1.90 11.02
CA ALA A 82 6.29 2.66 11.27
C ALA A 82 7.55 1.82 10.97
N LEU A 83 7.62 0.60 11.51
CA LEU A 83 8.74 -0.31 11.27
C LEU A 83 8.86 -0.74 9.79
N THR A 84 7.74 -0.95 9.10
CA THR A 84 7.74 -1.30 7.66
C THR A 84 8.38 -0.20 6.82
N VAL A 85 8.09 1.07 7.13
CA VAL A 85 8.76 2.21 6.48
C VAL A 85 10.24 2.28 6.91
N GLY A 86 10.54 2.20 8.21
CA GLY A 86 11.91 2.30 8.71
C GLY A 86 12.85 1.16 8.26
N SER A 87 12.30 0.01 7.87
CA SER A 87 13.07 -1.13 7.34
C SER A 87 13.03 -1.24 5.81
N GLY A 88 12.13 -0.53 5.13
CA GLY A 88 11.93 -0.62 3.68
C GLY A 88 11.31 -1.94 3.19
N VAL A 89 10.82 -2.76 4.11
CA VAL A 89 10.25 -4.08 3.86
C VAL A 89 9.11 -4.35 4.84
N ARG A 90 8.12 -5.18 4.45
CA ARG A 90 6.99 -5.53 5.32
C ARG A 90 7.49 -6.19 6.60
N ALA A 91 7.32 -5.51 7.72
CA ALA A 91 7.84 -5.94 9.01
C ALA A 91 6.71 -6.19 10.03
N ASN A 92 7.01 -7.03 11.01
CA ASN A 92 6.16 -7.31 12.16
C ASN A 92 6.66 -6.54 13.39
N ALA A 93 5.73 -6.07 14.20
CA ALA A 93 5.99 -5.51 15.52
C ALA A 93 4.77 -5.80 16.38
N LEU A 94 4.96 -6.46 17.52
CA LEU A 94 3.91 -6.59 18.52
C LEU A 94 3.71 -5.27 19.27
N PRO A 95 2.54 -5.03 19.89
CA PRO A 95 2.25 -3.78 20.60
C PRO A 95 3.33 -3.37 21.60
N ARG A 96 3.86 -4.34 22.34
CA ARG A 96 4.88 -4.16 23.37
C ARG A 96 6.32 -4.01 22.85
N SER A 97 6.53 -4.22 21.55
CA SER A 97 7.88 -4.35 20.97
C SER A 97 8.47 -3.01 20.56
N VAL A 98 7.69 -1.94 20.47
CA VAL A 98 8.16 -0.60 20.09
C VAL A 98 8.02 0.32 21.30
N ASN A 99 9.11 0.94 21.72
CA ASN A 99 9.27 1.67 22.98
C ASN A 99 10.31 2.79 22.80
N GLY A 100 9.87 3.91 22.24
CA GLY A 100 10.69 5.08 21.97
C GLY A 100 10.81 6.03 23.16
N TYR A 101 12.04 6.45 23.51
CA TYR A 101 12.28 7.40 24.62
C TYR A 101 13.41 8.37 24.29
N ASN A 102 13.38 9.57 24.87
CA ASN A 102 14.58 10.41 24.84
C ASN A 102 15.68 9.68 25.64
N ALA A 103 16.94 9.72 25.18
CA ALA A 103 18.02 8.97 25.83
C ALA A 103 18.19 9.29 27.33
N THR A 104 17.85 10.52 27.74
CA THR A 104 17.93 11.00 29.13
C THR A 104 16.62 10.85 29.91
N GLU A 105 15.54 10.42 29.27
CA GLU A 105 14.25 10.17 29.93
C GLU A 105 14.36 8.95 30.85
N ALA A 106 13.60 8.98 31.94
CA ALA A 106 13.54 7.87 32.87
C ALA A 106 12.57 6.80 32.34
N PHE A 107 13.03 5.56 32.31
CA PHE A 107 12.27 4.34 32.05
C PHE A 107 12.38 3.45 33.29
N ASP A 108 11.27 3.29 34.03
CA ASP A 108 11.22 2.64 35.35
C ASP A 108 12.29 3.16 36.33
N GLY A 109 12.50 4.47 36.34
CA GLY A 109 13.47 5.12 37.24
C GLY A 109 14.94 5.04 36.80
N VAL A 110 15.25 4.43 35.65
CA VAL A 110 16.60 4.35 35.07
C VAL A 110 16.63 5.11 33.74
N LYS A 111 17.77 5.69 33.35
CA LYS A 111 17.87 6.38 32.06
C LYS A 111 17.66 5.41 30.89
N ALA A 112 16.86 5.82 29.90
CA ALA A 112 16.61 5.03 28.70
C ALA A 112 17.91 4.63 27.97
N SER A 113 18.93 5.49 27.93
CA SER A 113 20.24 5.16 27.37
C SER A 113 20.92 3.96 28.03
N ASP A 114 20.76 3.83 29.35
CA ASP A 114 21.37 2.75 30.12
C ASP A 114 20.60 1.44 29.88
N VAL A 115 19.26 1.53 29.77
CA VAL A 115 18.40 0.39 29.40
C VAL A 115 18.74 -0.11 28.00
N LEU A 116 18.92 0.79 27.02
CA LEU A 116 19.37 0.41 25.67
C LEU A 116 20.73 -0.30 25.73
N PHE A 117 21.69 0.23 26.49
CA PHE A 117 23.02 -0.37 26.62
C PHE A 117 22.95 -1.77 27.22
N VAL A 118 22.14 -1.98 28.26
CA VAL A 118 21.94 -3.32 28.85
C VAL A 118 21.33 -4.28 27.83
N ARG A 119 20.36 -3.82 27.02
CA ARG A 119 19.63 -4.67 26.07
C ARG A 119 20.41 -4.99 24.79
N THR A 120 21.32 -4.12 24.37
CA THR A 120 21.93 -4.16 23.02
C THR A 120 23.45 -3.99 22.99
N GLY A 121 24.06 -3.53 24.09
CA GLY A 121 25.45 -3.08 24.14
C GLY A 121 25.73 -1.75 23.43
N LYS A 122 24.72 -1.10 22.83
CA LYS A 122 24.87 0.17 22.10
C LYS A 122 24.78 1.36 23.05
N ARG A 123 25.64 2.36 22.83
CA ARG A 123 25.68 3.58 23.64
C ARG A 123 24.96 4.71 22.92
N ALA A 124 23.99 5.33 23.59
CA ALA A 124 23.35 6.56 23.16
C ALA A 124 23.90 7.76 23.94
N ARG A 125 23.94 8.93 23.30
CA ARG A 125 24.37 10.20 23.89
C ARG A 125 23.15 11.03 24.32
N PRO A 126 23.32 11.99 25.24
CA PRO A 126 22.30 13.01 25.48
C PRO A 126 21.88 13.68 24.16
N GLY A 127 20.57 13.84 23.95
CA GLY A 127 19.99 14.37 22.71
C GLY A 127 19.56 13.30 21.71
N ASN A 128 20.07 12.06 21.80
CA ASN A 128 19.56 10.95 21.00
C ASN A 128 18.17 10.51 21.48
N ILE A 129 17.43 9.87 20.57
CA ILE A 129 16.21 9.13 20.88
C ILE A 129 16.48 7.65 20.67
N VAL A 130 15.98 6.81 21.58
CA VAL A 130 16.33 5.38 21.63
C VAL A 130 15.08 4.51 21.55
N GLU A 131 15.17 3.42 20.77
CA GLU A 131 14.18 2.36 20.68
C GLU A 131 14.59 1.20 21.60
N LEU A 132 14.01 1.17 22.81
CA LEU A 132 14.37 0.18 23.83
C LEU A 132 13.91 -1.23 23.46
N GLY A 133 12.91 -1.34 22.59
CA GLY A 133 12.32 -2.59 22.14
C GLY A 133 13.06 -3.26 20.99
N LEU A 134 14.20 -2.73 20.52
CA LEU A 134 14.97 -3.27 19.39
C LEU A 134 15.17 -4.81 19.46
N PRO A 135 15.59 -5.43 20.58
CA PRO A 135 15.72 -6.89 20.64
C PRO A 135 14.39 -7.64 20.43
N ALA A 136 13.29 -7.10 20.93
CA ALA A 136 11.96 -7.68 20.74
C ALA A 136 11.51 -7.55 19.28
N ILE A 137 11.79 -6.40 18.64
CA ILE A 137 11.54 -6.20 17.20
C ILE A 137 12.32 -7.23 16.37
N ILE A 138 13.60 -7.46 16.67
CA ILE A 138 14.41 -8.47 15.98
C ILE A 138 13.80 -9.87 16.16
N ALA A 139 13.42 -10.23 17.40
CA ALA A 139 12.79 -11.51 17.69
C ALA A 139 11.45 -11.70 16.93
N ASP A 140 10.62 -10.66 16.88
CA ASP A 140 9.31 -10.63 16.21
C ASP A 140 9.38 -10.87 14.69
N ASN A 141 10.57 -10.73 14.09
CA ASN A 141 10.80 -10.90 12.65
C ASN A 141 11.71 -12.10 12.31
N SER A 142 12.29 -12.77 13.31
CA SER A 142 13.28 -13.86 13.11
C SER A 142 12.76 -15.10 12.37
N TYR A 143 11.44 -15.31 12.36
CA TYR A 143 10.78 -16.45 11.73
C TYR A 143 10.26 -16.15 10.31
N ILE A 144 10.45 -14.93 9.82
CA ILE A 144 9.96 -14.50 8.52
C ILE A 144 10.96 -14.96 7.46
N ASN A 145 10.49 -15.61 6.39
CA ASN A 145 11.31 -16.06 5.25
C ASN A 145 11.71 -14.89 4.33
N GLN A 146 12.14 -13.78 4.92
CA GLN A 146 12.67 -12.59 4.27
C GLN A 146 13.56 -11.88 5.28
N GLU A 147 14.73 -11.43 4.83
CA GLU A 147 15.63 -10.64 5.66
C GLU A 147 15.03 -9.27 5.97
N ILE A 148 14.88 -8.96 7.25
CA ILE A 148 14.37 -7.69 7.75
C ILE A 148 15.43 -7.07 8.65
N VAL A 149 15.87 -5.86 8.30
CA VAL A 149 16.85 -5.10 9.07
C VAL A 149 16.11 -3.91 9.71
N PRO A 150 15.77 -3.98 11.01
CA PRO A 150 15.18 -2.85 11.71
C PRO A 150 16.10 -1.62 11.63
N GLY A 151 15.51 -0.46 11.29
CA GLY A 151 16.25 0.79 11.16
C GLY A 151 17.16 0.90 9.92
N ALA A 152 16.94 0.09 8.88
CA ALA A 152 17.72 0.14 7.65
C ALA A 152 17.68 1.52 6.96
N LEU A 153 16.53 2.20 6.97
CA LEU A 153 16.40 3.55 6.42
C LEU A 153 17.32 4.53 7.15
N GLY A 154 17.20 4.59 8.49
CA GLY A 154 18.04 5.49 9.30
C GLY A 154 19.53 5.15 9.19
N GLN A 155 19.87 3.86 9.11
CA GLN A 155 21.24 3.40 8.92
C GLN A 155 21.82 3.89 7.58
N LEU A 156 21.10 3.68 6.47
CA LEU A 156 21.54 4.10 5.14
C LEU A 156 21.73 5.63 5.07
N LEU A 157 20.84 6.40 5.67
CA LEU A 157 20.98 7.85 5.76
C LEU A 157 22.23 8.24 6.58
N ASN A 158 22.42 7.63 7.75
CA ASN A 158 23.58 7.87 8.60
C ASN A 158 24.91 7.51 7.91
N ASP A 159 24.97 6.38 7.20
CA ASP A 159 26.16 5.93 6.48
C ASP A 159 26.54 6.87 5.33
N ASN A 160 25.57 7.61 4.79
CA ASN A 160 25.78 8.64 3.77
C ASN A 160 25.93 10.06 4.37
N GLY A 161 26.10 10.18 5.69
CA GLY A 161 26.38 11.45 6.36
C GLY A 161 25.15 12.36 6.57
N PHE A 162 23.94 11.82 6.38
CA PHE A 162 22.69 12.49 6.72
C PHE A 162 22.28 12.21 8.18
N LYS A 163 21.57 13.17 8.76
CA LYS A 163 21.13 13.14 10.17
C LYS A 163 19.63 12.95 10.29
N THR A 164 19.21 12.07 11.21
CA THR A 164 17.80 11.75 11.45
C THR A 164 17.28 12.42 12.71
N ALA A 165 16.02 12.82 12.70
CA ALA A 165 15.34 13.32 13.88
C ALA A 165 13.89 12.85 13.99
N VAL A 166 13.38 12.79 15.21
CA VAL A 166 11.97 12.53 15.52
C VAL A 166 11.39 13.61 16.43
N LEU A 167 10.13 13.96 16.25
CA LEU A 167 9.43 14.95 17.07
C LEU A 167 8.00 14.51 17.32
N GLY A 168 7.57 14.59 18.57
CA GLY A 168 6.19 14.34 18.94
C GLY A 168 5.87 12.89 19.29
N ASN A 169 4.64 12.69 19.74
CA ASN A 169 4.11 11.38 20.11
C ASN A 169 2.57 11.39 20.10
N SER A 170 2.01 10.20 20.20
CA SER A 170 0.58 9.92 20.36
C SER A 170 0.21 9.50 21.79
N ASP A 171 1.04 9.81 22.80
CA ASP A 171 0.83 9.37 24.19
C ASP A 171 -0.57 9.76 24.70
N THR A 172 -1.20 8.88 25.46
CA THR A 172 -2.58 9.01 25.96
C THR A 172 -2.66 9.33 27.45
N SER A 173 -1.53 9.45 28.15
CA SER A 173 -1.45 9.87 29.55
C SER A 173 -0.18 10.67 29.84
N PHE A 174 -0.25 11.60 30.81
CA PHE A 174 0.93 12.24 31.39
C PHE A 174 1.62 11.36 32.45
N ASP A 175 0.92 10.37 32.99
CA ASP A 175 1.46 9.45 33.98
C ASP A 175 2.49 8.50 33.34
N SER A 176 3.42 8.00 34.13
CA SER A 176 4.44 7.05 33.67
C SER A 176 3.85 5.63 33.54
N ASP A 177 2.97 5.44 32.56
CA ASP A 177 2.39 4.16 32.18
C ASP A 177 2.78 3.78 30.75
N ARG A 178 3.42 2.62 30.60
CA ARG A 178 3.93 2.11 29.32
C ARG A 178 2.83 1.83 28.32
N GLU A 179 1.65 1.43 28.78
CA GLU A 179 0.52 1.15 27.87
C GLU A 179 -0.06 2.43 27.26
N SER A 180 0.26 3.58 27.85
CA SER A 180 -0.15 4.90 27.36
C SER A 180 0.85 5.56 26.43
N ASP A 181 2.09 5.04 26.35
CA ASP A 181 3.15 5.60 25.51
C ASP A 181 2.99 5.10 24.06
N ASN A 182 2.70 6.02 23.12
CA ASN A 182 2.50 5.70 21.70
C ASN A 182 3.52 6.50 20.89
N ARG A 183 4.74 5.93 20.78
CA ARG A 183 5.95 6.60 20.27
C ARG A 183 6.59 5.84 19.12
N GLU A 184 5.77 5.23 18.26
CA GLU A 184 6.23 4.27 17.26
C GLU A 184 7.07 4.90 16.15
N ILE A 185 7.03 6.24 16.00
CA ILE A 185 7.84 6.98 15.04
C ILE A 185 9.35 6.78 15.23
N VAL A 186 9.81 6.38 16.41
CA VAL A 186 11.23 6.07 16.64
C VAL A 186 11.66 4.88 15.78
N ALA A 187 10.82 3.87 15.63
CA ALA A 187 11.10 2.71 14.77
C ALA A 187 11.16 3.06 13.27
N LEU A 188 10.56 4.19 12.87
CA LEU A 188 10.62 4.68 11.48
C LEU A 188 11.97 5.33 11.16
N ALA A 189 12.52 6.10 12.09
CA ALA A 189 13.72 6.93 11.86
C ALA A 189 15.02 6.37 12.44
N MET A 190 14.94 5.39 13.34
CA MET A 190 16.13 4.82 14.00
C MET A 190 17.07 4.17 12.99
N ASN A 191 18.36 4.16 13.30
CA ASN A 191 19.33 3.29 12.64
C ASN A 191 19.30 1.86 13.20
N SER A 192 20.17 0.98 12.68
CA SER A 192 20.20 -0.43 13.08
C SER A 192 20.62 -0.68 14.53
N SER A 193 21.12 0.35 15.23
CA SER A 193 21.42 0.30 16.67
C SER A 193 20.26 0.77 17.54
N GLY A 194 19.09 1.08 16.95
CA GLY A 194 17.92 1.57 17.66
C GLY A 194 18.05 3.02 18.11
N ILE A 195 18.85 3.82 17.41
CA ILE A 195 19.16 5.21 17.79
C ILE A 195 18.76 6.16 16.67
N VAL A 196 18.10 7.26 17.03
CA VAL A 196 17.88 8.45 16.18
C VAL A 196 18.82 9.56 16.65
N ASP A 197 19.44 10.30 15.72
CA ASP A 197 20.47 11.30 16.07
C ASP A 197 19.93 12.39 17.01
N TYR A 198 18.76 12.94 16.70
CA TYR A 198 18.15 14.05 17.46
C TYR A 198 16.64 13.86 17.66
N GLY A 199 16.04 14.60 18.58
CA GLY A 199 14.59 14.66 18.65
C GLY A 199 14.02 15.04 20.01
N ASP A 200 12.70 14.88 20.10
CA ASP A 200 11.97 14.92 21.37
C ASP A 200 10.63 14.18 21.22
N VAL A 201 10.52 13.02 21.87
CA VAL A 201 9.28 12.22 21.94
C VAL A 201 8.67 12.22 23.34
N SER A 202 9.22 13.03 24.25
CA SER A 202 8.79 13.06 25.64
C SER A 202 7.44 13.75 25.83
N LYS A 203 6.83 13.59 27.00
CA LYS A 203 5.56 14.27 27.35
C LYS A 203 5.69 15.79 27.44
N ALA A 204 6.91 16.35 27.45
CA ALA A 204 7.16 17.79 27.49
C ALA A 204 6.71 18.54 26.24
N VAL A 205 6.53 17.84 25.11
CA VAL A 205 6.01 18.46 23.86
C VAL A 205 4.48 18.44 23.78
N LEU A 206 3.79 17.98 24.81
CA LEU A 206 2.33 17.93 24.88
C LEU A 206 1.75 19.09 25.70
N ALA A 207 0.46 19.36 25.49
CA ALA A 207 -0.32 20.33 26.26
C ALA A 207 -1.56 19.66 26.83
N GLN A 208 -1.93 20.04 28.06
CA GLN A 208 -3.17 19.64 28.70
C GLN A 208 -4.33 20.50 28.19
N ASP A 209 -5.42 19.86 27.77
CA ASP A 209 -6.64 20.52 27.29
C ASP A 209 -7.85 19.62 27.54
N SER A 210 -8.72 19.97 28.49
CA SER A 210 -9.86 19.14 28.89
C SER A 210 -10.93 18.95 27.81
N LYS A 211 -10.83 19.65 26.67
CA LYS A 211 -11.84 19.61 25.60
C LYS A 211 -11.48 18.63 24.47
N VAL A 212 -10.34 17.96 24.55
CA VAL A 212 -9.85 17.02 23.54
C VAL A 212 -9.75 15.60 24.11
N PRO A 213 -9.63 14.56 23.25
CA PRO A 213 -9.39 13.18 23.67
C PRO A 213 -8.29 13.05 24.73
N TYR A 214 -8.53 12.26 25.76
CA TYR A 214 -7.64 12.07 26.93
C TYR A 214 -7.30 13.34 27.73
N GLY A 215 -7.82 14.50 27.36
CA GLY A 215 -7.37 15.77 27.94
C GLY A 215 -6.00 16.22 27.44
N ILE A 216 -5.49 15.65 26.34
CA ILE A 216 -4.11 15.79 25.87
C ILE A 216 -4.09 16.13 24.37
N ARG A 217 -3.27 17.10 23.98
CA ARG A 217 -2.97 17.42 22.58
C ARG A 217 -1.50 17.75 22.35
N ALA A 218 -1.09 17.73 21.09
CA ALA A 218 0.17 18.31 20.66
C ALA A 218 0.24 19.79 21.07
N ASN A 219 1.41 20.22 21.55
CA ASN A 219 1.68 21.61 21.82
C ASN A 219 2.31 22.26 20.58
N ASP A 220 1.46 22.78 19.69
CA ASP A 220 1.88 23.33 18.39
C ASP A 220 3.03 24.35 18.50
N SER A 221 3.00 25.24 19.49
CA SER A 221 4.07 26.23 19.69
C SER A 221 5.41 25.58 20.06
N VAL A 222 5.39 24.52 20.87
CA VAL A 222 6.59 23.75 21.20
C VAL A 222 7.05 22.93 20.00
N TYR A 223 6.13 22.28 19.29
CA TYR A 223 6.45 21.52 18.07
C TYR A 223 7.14 22.41 17.03
N LEU A 224 6.60 23.59 16.73
CA LEU A 224 7.18 24.51 15.75
C LEU A 224 8.57 25.01 16.16
N LYS A 225 8.74 25.35 17.45
CA LYS A 225 10.05 25.75 17.98
C LYS A 225 11.07 24.61 17.85
N ARG A 226 10.70 23.39 18.25
CA ARG A 226 11.58 22.21 18.17
C ARG A 226 11.87 21.83 16.72
N LEU A 227 10.89 21.92 15.83
CA LEU A 227 11.10 21.72 14.39
C LEU A 227 12.15 22.71 13.85
N GLN A 228 12.04 23.99 14.19
CA GLN A 228 13.03 25.00 13.77
C GLN A 228 14.44 24.68 14.27
N GLU A 229 14.58 24.16 15.49
CA GLU A 229 15.87 23.72 16.04
C GLU A 229 16.39 22.48 15.31
N LEU A 230 15.52 21.50 15.03
CA LEU A 230 15.88 20.25 14.36
C LEU A 230 16.27 20.46 12.89
N LEU A 231 15.61 21.37 12.18
CA LEU A 231 15.94 21.72 10.78
C LEU A 231 17.38 22.19 10.60
N ARG A 232 18.03 22.70 11.66
CA ARG A 232 19.43 23.15 11.62
C ARG A 232 20.44 22.02 11.76
N VAL A 233 20.05 20.87 12.31
CA VAL A 233 20.96 19.78 12.70
C VAL A 233 20.61 18.43 12.07
N ALA A 234 19.41 18.30 11.52
CA ALA A 234 18.90 17.10 10.89
C ALA A 234 18.49 17.36 9.43
N ASP A 235 18.53 16.29 8.65
CA ASP A 235 18.20 16.28 7.22
C ASP A 235 16.88 15.51 6.98
N PHE A 236 16.67 14.41 7.70
CA PHE A 236 15.41 13.65 7.70
C PHE A 236 14.71 13.78 9.06
N ILE A 237 13.55 14.42 9.10
CA ILE A 237 12.79 14.69 10.33
C ILE A 237 11.44 14.01 10.25
N VAL A 238 11.08 13.22 11.26
CA VAL A 238 9.79 12.52 11.36
C VAL A 238 8.97 13.13 12.48
N ILE A 239 7.78 13.62 12.18
CA ILE A 239 6.89 14.26 13.15
C ILE A 239 5.67 13.37 13.37
N ASP A 240 5.39 12.96 14.61
CA ASP A 240 4.07 12.44 14.99
C ASP A 240 3.20 13.58 15.51
N TYR A 241 2.18 13.98 14.74
CA TYR A 241 1.23 14.97 15.21
C TYR A 241 0.35 14.42 16.35
N GLY A 242 0.05 13.12 16.33
CA GLY A 242 -0.59 12.34 17.39
C GLY A 242 -2.04 12.67 17.75
N ASP A 243 -2.56 13.86 17.47
CA ASP A 243 -3.93 14.24 17.82
C ASP A 243 -5.00 13.43 17.09
N THR A 244 -4.79 13.08 15.81
CA THR A 244 -5.72 12.23 15.06
C THR A 244 -5.74 10.80 15.60
N THR A 245 -4.59 10.29 16.02
CA THR A 245 -4.45 8.99 16.68
C THR A 245 -5.10 8.97 18.05
N ARG A 246 -4.85 9.97 18.89
CA ARG A 246 -5.57 10.12 20.18
C ARG A 246 -7.08 10.16 19.96
N ALA A 247 -7.56 10.85 18.92
CA ALA A 247 -9.00 10.87 18.60
C ALA A 247 -9.55 9.51 18.16
N ASP A 248 -8.78 8.74 17.38
CA ASP A 248 -9.16 7.40 16.95
C ASP A 248 -9.16 6.40 18.12
N LEU A 249 -8.12 6.39 18.95
CA LEU A 249 -8.07 5.54 20.16
C LEU A 249 -9.22 5.86 21.12
N TYR A 250 -9.57 7.15 21.26
CA TYR A 250 -10.66 7.59 22.12
C TYR A 250 -12.06 7.30 21.56
N SER A 251 -12.18 6.91 20.29
CA SER A 251 -13.47 6.60 19.64
C SER A 251 -14.26 5.51 20.38
N THR A 252 -13.57 4.60 21.07
CA THR A 252 -14.19 3.53 21.86
C THR A 252 -15.00 4.04 23.07
N TYR A 253 -14.72 5.26 23.55
CA TYR A 253 -15.36 5.84 24.73
C TYR A 253 -16.51 6.81 24.39
N VAL A 254 -16.80 7.02 23.11
CA VAL A 254 -17.78 8.01 22.67
C VAL A 254 -18.71 7.44 21.61
N LEU A 255 -19.86 8.08 21.42
CA LEU A 255 -20.77 7.74 20.32
C LEU A 255 -20.09 7.98 18.97
N GLU A 256 -20.45 7.18 17.95
CA GLU A 256 -19.87 7.22 16.61
C GLU A 256 -19.87 8.64 15.99
N ALA A 257 -21.01 9.33 16.03
CA ALA A 257 -21.11 10.71 15.54
C ALA A 257 -20.21 11.69 16.31
N ARG A 258 -19.89 11.40 17.58
CA ARG A 258 -18.95 12.19 18.38
C ARG A 258 -17.50 11.83 18.05
N ALA A 259 -17.18 10.56 17.84
CA ALA A 259 -15.86 10.11 17.39
C ALA A 259 -15.48 10.80 16.06
N GLU A 260 -16.39 10.83 15.10
CA GLU A 260 -16.17 11.51 13.82
C GLU A 260 -15.86 13.01 14.02
N ARG A 261 -16.64 13.71 14.84
CA ARG A 261 -16.40 15.14 15.13
C ARG A 261 -15.05 15.39 15.79
N LEU A 262 -14.63 14.53 16.71
CA LEU A 262 -13.32 14.65 17.39
C LEU A 262 -12.17 14.41 16.41
N ARG A 263 -12.30 13.43 15.52
CA ARG A 263 -11.32 13.13 14.48
C ARG A 263 -11.20 14.28 13.47
N ILE A 264 -12.32 14.82 12.99
CA ILE A 264 -12.35 16.00 12.10
C ILE A 264 -11.73 17.23 12.78
N ALA A 265 -12.07 17.49 14.05
CA ALA A 265 -11.49 18.62 14.79
C ALA A 265 -9.97 18.49 14.95
N SER A 266 -9.48 17.26 15.17
CA SER A 266 -8.05 16.97 15.29
C SER A 266 -7.32 17.12 13.94
N LEU A 267 -7.96 16.73 12.83
CA LEU A 267 -7.44 16.94 11.48
C LEU A 267 -7.32 18.43 11.11
N LYS A 268 -8.30 19.26 11.52
CA LYS A 268 -8.22 20.72 11.33
C LYS A 268 -7.06 21.35 12.10
N ARG A 269 -6.80 20.91 13.34
CA ARG A 269 -5.63 21.36 14.09
C ARG A 269 -4.33 20.94 13.40
N ALA A 270 -4.30 19.71 12.85
CA ALA A 270 -3.17 19.24 12.06
C ALA A 270 -2.93 20.10 10.81
N GLY A 271 -3.99 20.52 10.10
CA GLY A 271 -3.90 21.46 8.97
C GLY A 271 -3.25 22.79 9.35
N ALA A 272 -3.71 23.40 10.45
CA ALA A 272 -3.15 24.65 10.97
C ALA A 272 -1.68 24.52 11.43
N PHE A 273 -1.30 23.35 11.98
CA PHE A 273 0.08 23.04 12.31
C PHE A 273 0.94 22.87 11.05
N LEU A 274 0.48 22.08 10.07
CA LEU A 274 1.19 21.84 8.82
C LEU A 274 1.47 23.16 8.07
N GLU A 275 0.51 24.08 8.02
CA GLU A 275 0.70 25.38 7.39
C GLU A 275 1.89 26.14 7.99
N GLN A 276 2.00 26.14 9.31
CA GLN A 276 3.09 26.82 10.01
C GLN A 276 4.40 26.03 9.89
N ALA A 277 4.35 24.70 9.97
CA ALA A 277 5.52 23.83 9.87
C ALA A 277 6.20 23.96 8.50
N MET A 278 5.41 23.99 7.42
CA MET A 278 5.92 24.17 6.06
C MET A 278 6.52 25.57 5.87
N LYS A 279 5.89 26.62 6.41
CA LYS A 279 6.46 27.99 6.41
C LYS A 279 7.79 28.07 7.16
N VAL A 280 7.92 27.37 8.29
CA VAL A 280 9.17 27.35 9.09
C VAL A 280 10.29 26.58 8.38
N ALA A 281 9.95 25.51 7.66
CA ALA A 281 10.90 24.68 6.94
C ALA A 281 11.39 25.28 5.61
N GLY A 282 10.55 26.10 4.97
CA GLY A 282 10.87 26.74 3.69
C GLY A 282 10.62 25.85 2.48
N ASP A 283 10.64 26.47 1.30
CA ASP A 283 10.20 25.86 0.03
C ASP A 283 11.14 24.77 -0.51
N ASP A 284 12.39 24.73 -0.04
CA ASP A 284 13.39 23.73 -0.44
C ASP A 284 13.25 22.40 0.34
N THR A 285 12.30 22.31 1.28
CA THR A 285 12.06 21.10 2.07
C THR A 285 10.97 20.24 1.44
N VAL A 286 11.24 18.94 1.28
CA VAL A 286 10.22 17.96 0.87
C VAL A 286 9.40 17.53 2.09
N PHE A 287 8.09 17.77 2.05
CA PHE A 287 7.13 17.29 3.03
C PHE A 287 6.44 16.02 2.53
N ILE A 288 6.46 14.95 3.33
CA ILE A 288 5.65 13.76 3.11
C ILE A 288 4.62 13.69 4.22
N VAL A 289 3.35 13.99 3.91
CA VAL A 289 2.24 13.90 4.86
C VAL A 289 1.50 12.60 4.60
N ALA A 290 1.50 11.69 5.57
CA ALA A 290 0.94 10.36 5.38
C ALA A 290 0.15 9.86 6.60
N SER A 291 -0.87 9.05 6.30
CA SER A 291 -1.57 8.19 7.24
C SER A 291 -1.11 6.76 6.96
N LEU A 292 -0.08 6.29 7.66
CA LEU A 292 0.45 4.93 7.55
C LEU A 292 -0.50 3.87 8.12
N SER A 293 -1.39 4.25 9.04
CA SER A 293 -2.32 3.33 9.73
C SER A 293 -3.78 3.77 9.52
N PRO A 294 -4.70 2.85 9.18
CA PRO A 294 -6.11 3.19 9.00
C PRO A 294 -6.82 3.46 10.34
N PRO A 295 -7.97 4.17 10.36
CA PRO A 295 -8.82 4.26 11.55
C PRO A 295 -9.10 2.88 12.16
N GLY A 296 -9.04 2.78 13.49
CA GLY A 296 -9.14 1.53 14.26
C GLY A 296 -7.80 0.78 14.44
N ALA A 297 -6.72 1.21 13.78
CA ALA A 297 -5.38 0.62 13.97
C ALA A 297 -4.59 1.38 15.05
N GLY A 298 -4.49 0.80 16.25
CA GLY A 298 -3.64 1.31 17.33
C GLY A 298 -2.31 0.56 17.43
N ALA A 299 -1.84 0.36 18.67
CA ALA A 299 -0.71 -0.52 18.96
C ALA A 299 -1.01 -1.98 18.54
N ALA A 300 -2.24 -2.44 18.80
CA ALA A 300 -2.75 -3.72 18.34
C ALA A 300 -3.12 -3.70 16.85
N PRO A 301 -3.01 -4.85 16.15
CA PRO A 301 -3.48 -4.96 14.78
C PRO A 301 -4.97 -4.71 14.66
N ILE A 302 -5.36 -3.94 13.64
CA ILE A 302 -6.75 -3.68 13.31
C ILE A 302 -7.57 -4.98 13.18
N SER A 303 -8.85 -4.93 13.53
CA SER A 303 -9.76 -6.06 13.40
C SER A 303 -9.91 -6.50 11.94
N GLY A 304 -10.12 -7.80 11.73
CA GLY A 304 -10.25 -8.35 10.39
C GLY A 304 -11.55 -7.88 9.75
N GLY A 305 -11.46 -7.29 8.55
CA GLY A 305 -12.60 -6.71 7.84
C GLY A 305 -12.63 -5.18 7.86
N GLU A 306 -11.89 -4.54 8.77
CA GLU A 306 -11.83 -3.08 8.91
C GLU A 306 -10.62 -2.47 8.17
N GLU A 307 -9.71 -3.29 7.62
CA GLU A 307 -8.55 -2.74 6.92
C GLU A 307 -9.00 -2.02 5.63
N GLN A 308 -8.37 -0.88 5.36
CA GLN A 308 -8.72 0.04 4.27
C GLN A 308 -7.49 0.81 3.80
N LEU A 309 -7.59 1.47 2.64
CA LEU A 309 -6.52 2.36 2.15
C LEU A 309 -6.57 3.70 2.89
N THR A 310 -5.40 4.34 2.98
CA THR A 310 -5.23 5.61 3.68
C THR A 310 -4.68 6.69 2.74
N THR A 311 -4.06 7.73 3.27
CA THR A 311 -3.72 8.96 2.53
C THR A 311 -2.22 9.18 2.48
N VAL A 312 -1.74 9.73 1.37
CA VAL A 312 -0.39 10.30 1.27
C VAL A 312 -0.40 11.50 0.33
N ILE A 313 0.32 12.54 0.73
CA ILE A 313 0.55 13.79 0.00
C ILE A 313 2.05 14.07 0.07
N ILE A 314 2.68 14.40 -1.06
CA ILE A 314 4.10 14.81 -1.09
C ILE A 314 4.19 16.22 -1.63
N SER A 315 4.77 17.15 -0.90
CA SER A 315 4.97 18.54 -1.30
C SER A 315 6.46 18.90 -1.29
N GLY A 316 6.89 19.82 -2.16
CA GLY A 316 8.26 20.31 -2.22
C GLY A 316 8.97 20.05 -3.55
N PRO A 317 10.29 20.32 -3.62
CA PRO A 317 11.05 20.27 -4.86
C PRO A 317 10.98 18.91 -5.56
N GLY A 318 10.80 18.92 -6.89
CA GLY A 318 10.70 17.71 -7.71
C GLY A 318 9.30 17.08 -7.78
N PHE A 319 8.34 17.53 -6.98
CA PHE A 319 6.98 17.00 -6.93
C PHE A 319 5.96 18.00 -7.49
N LYS A 320 5.48 17.76 -8.71
CA LYS A 320 4.46 18.57 -9.39
C LYS A 320 3.03 18.09 -9.06
N PRO A 321 2.01 18.97 -9.12
CA PRO A 321 0.61 18.54 -8.96
C PRO A 321 0.24 17.36 -9.86
N GLY A 322 -0.50 16.40 -9.33
CA GLY A 322 -0.89 15.18 -10.05
C GLY A 322 -1.28 14.05 -9.10
N SER A 323 -1.06 12.81 -9.51
CA SER A 323 -1.22 11.64 -8.62
C SER A 323 0.05 10.84 -8.52
N LEU A 324 0.35 10.36 -7.31
CA LEU A 324 1.52 9.51 -7.10
C LEU A 324 1.31 8.14 -7.74
N THR A 325 2.38 7.60 -8.32
CA THR A 325 2.43 6.25 -8.86
C THR A 325 3.81 5.65 -8.64
N SER A 326 3.93 4.33 -8.57
CA SER A 326 5.20 3.64 -8.41
C SER A 326 5.30 2.45 -9.36
N ALA A 327 6.51 1.99 -9.64
CA ALA A 327 6.71 0.77 -10.43
C ALA A 327 6.15 -0.49 -9.73
N ALA A 328 6.02 -0.46 -8.39
CA ALA A 328 5.47 -1.54 -7.58
C ALA A 328 3.94 -1.67 -7.75
N THR A 329 3.22 -0.56 -7.92
CA THR A 329 1.76 -0.59 -8.14
C THR A 329 1.39 -0.53 -9.62
N ARG A 330 2.12 0.23 -10.43
CA ARG A 330 1.78 0.61 -11.81
C ARG A 330 0.37 1.22 -11.93
N ARG A 331 -0.08 1.91 -10.88
CA ARG A 331 -1.39 2.55 -10.80
C ARG A 331 -1.23 4.02 -10.41
N ALA A 332 -1.81 4.91 -11.20
CA ALA A 332 -1.93 6.30 -10.80
C ALA A 332 -2.86 6.40 -9.59
N GLY A 333 -2.44 7.13 -8.57
CA GLY A 333 -3.19 7.35 -7.34
C GLY A 333 -3.12 6.21 -6.32
N ILE A 334 -2.22 5.23 -6.48
CA ILE A 334 -1.99 4.18 -5.48
C ILE A 334 -0.49 3.93 -5.31
N VAL A 335 0.00 3.99 -4.07
CA VAL A 335 1.39 3.65 -3.70
C VAL A 335 1.40 2.78 -2.45
N ASN A 336 2.47 2.01 -2.24
CA ASN A 336 2.68 1.22 -1.02
C ASN A 336 3.41 2.03 0.05
N ASN A 337 3.24 1.68 1.32
CA ASN A 337 4.06 2.22 2.41
C ASN A 337 5.57 1.98 2.20
N THR A 338 5.98 0.87 1.57
CA THR A 338 7.39 0.63 1.21
C THR A 338 7.90 1.58 0.12
N ASP A 339 7.00 2.13 -0.72
CA ASP A 339 7.36 3.09 -1.76
C ASP A 339 7.76 4.44 -1.15
N ILE A 340 7.21 4.79 0.01
CA ILE A 340 7.62 5.97 0.79
C ILE A 340 9.11 5.87 1.15
N THR A 341 9.56 4.73 1.66
CA THR A 341 10.98 4.49 2.01
C THR A 341 11.89 4.75 0.82
N MET A 342 11.53 4.20 -0.34
CA MET A 342 12.32 4.35 -1.56
C MET A 342 12.28 5.78 -2.10
N THR A 343 11.17 6.49 -1.89
CA THR A 343 11.04 7.90 -2.25
C THR A 343 11.94 8.77 -1.37
N ILE A 344 12.00 8.50 -0.06
CA ILE A 344 12.91 9.20 0.86
C ILE A 344 14.36 8.98 0.42
N LEU A 345 14.77 7.73 0.18
CA LEU A 345 16.13 7.42 -0.27
C LEU A 345 16.48 8.08 -1.60
N ASP A 346 15.56 8.10 -2.57
CA ASP A 346 15.74 8.79 -3.86
C ASP A 346 15.94 10.29 -3.68
N THR A 347 15.18 10.95 -2.79
CA THR A 347 15.35 12.38 -2.47
C THR A 347 16.72 12.68 -1.89
N PHE A 348 17.30 11.76 -1.10
CA PHE A 348 18.65 11.89 -0.55
C PHE A 348 19.75 11.41 -1.51
N GLY A 349 19.40 10.87 -2.69
CA GLY A 349 20.37 10.26 -3.61
C GLY A 349 21.05 9.00 -3.06
N VAL A 350 20.44 8.32 -2.08
CA VAL A 350 21.00 7.16 -1.40
C VAL A 350 20.55 5.87 -2.09
N THR A 351 21.49 4.97 -2.35
CA THR A 351 21.18 3.66 -2.96
C THR A 351 20.51 2.74 -1.92
N PRO A 352 19.36 2.14 -2.24
CA PRO A 352 18.63 1.27 -1.32
C PRO A 352 19.34 -0.08 -1.11
N HIS A 353 19.13 -0.68 0.06
CA HIS A 353 19.60 -2.03 0.36
C HIS A 353 18.77 -3.08 -0.42
N TYR A 354 19.38 -4.19 -0.84
CA TYR A 354 18.73 -5.21 -1.70
C TYR A 354 17.51 -5.90 -1.06
N THR A 355 17.37 -5.81 0.26
CA THR A 355 16.23 -6.36 1.01
C THR A 355 14.97 -5.50 0.91
N MET A 356 15.10 -4.23 0.51
CA MET A 356 13.99 -3.30 0.39
C MET A 356 13.18 -3.58 -0.89
N VAL A 357 11.85 -3.63 -0.77
CA VAL A 357 10.96 -4.14 -1.84
C VAL A 357 10.09 -3.07 -2.50
N GLY A 358 10.14 -1.83 -2.02
CA GLY A 358 9.36 -0.73 -2.58
C GLY A 358 9.89 -0.24 -3.93
N SER A 359 9.21 0.76 -4.50
CA SER A 359 9.70 1.54 -5.63
C SER A 359 9.51 3.02 -5.36
N LYS A 360 10.40 3.88 -5.85
CA LYS A 360 10.22 5.32 -5.69
C LYS A 360 8.89 5.79 -6.29
N ALA A 361 8.21 6.68 -5.59
CA ALA A 361 7.01 7.33 -6.08
C ALA A 361 7.38 8.40 -7.11
N THR A 362 6.61 8.47 -8.18
CA THR A 362 6.72 9.44 -9.26
C THR A 362 5.37 10.08 -9.50
N VAL A 363 5.35 11.23 -10.18
CA VAL A 363 4.11 11.96 -10.47
C VAL A 363 3.56 11.52 -11.82
N SER A 364 2.34 10.99 -11.81
CA SER A 364 1.51 10.87 -13.01
C SER A 364 0.81 12.20 -13.28
N SER A 365 0.70 12.58 -14.55
CA SER A 365 -0.06 13.76 -14.98
C SER A 365 -1.57 13.59 -14.80
N GLU A 366 -2.06 12.36 -14.58
CA GLU A 366 -3.46 12.13 -14.19
C GLU A 366 -3.69 12.67 -12.78
N LYS A 367 -4.60 13.64 -12.63
CA LYS A 367 -5.04 14.14 -11.34
C LYS A 367 -6.26 13.35 -10.88
N VAL A 368 -6.11 12.54 -9.84
CA VAL A 368 -7.21 11.82 -9.18
C VAL A 368 -7.81 12.72 -8.10
N SER A 369 -9.11 13.00 -8.19
CA SER A 369 -9.80 13.84 -7.20
C SER A 369 -10.01 13.11 -5.87
N ILE A 370 -10.25 13.87 -4.80
CA ILE A 370 -10.57 13.31 -3.46
C ILE A 370 -11.79 12.40 -3.54
N GLU A 371 -12.83 12.81 -4.27
CA GLU A 371 -14.06 12.03 -4.45
C GLU A 371 -13.79 10.70 -5.11
N ARG A 372 -12.89 10.67 -6.11
CA ARG A 372 -12.51 9.44 -6.81
C ARG A 372 -11.66 8.53 -5.92
N MET A 373 -10.77 9.07 -5.10
CA MET A 373 -10.01 8.30 -4.10
C MET A 373 -10.95 7.70 -3.04
N ASN A 374 -11.92 8.47 -2.55
CA ASN A 374 -12.95 7.98 -1.61
C ASN A 374 -13.82 6.90 -2.21
N ALA A 375 -14.34 7.14 -3.42
CA ALA A 375 -15.13 6.16 -4.15
C ALA A 375 -14.38 4.84 -4.33
N PHE A 376 -13.09 4.92 -4.67
CA PHE A 376 -12.23 3.75 -4.83
C PHE A 376 -12.02 3.00 -3.51
N ASN A 377 -11.69 3.71 -2.42
CA ASN A 377 -11.50 3.08 -1.11
C ASN A 377 -12.80 2.43 -0.61
N ALA A 378 -13.94 3.12 -0.72
CA ALA A 378 -15.24 2.57 -0.33
C ALA A 378 -15.61 1.31 -1.12
N SER A 379 -15.31 1.29 -2.43
CA SER A 379 -15.49 0.10 -3.27
C SER A 379 -14.56 -1.04 -2.86
N ALA A 380 -13.31 -0.74 -2.51
CA ALA A 380 -12.35 -1.74 -2.05
C ALA A 380 -12.81 -2.40 -0.74
N VAL A 381 -13.27 -1.59 0.23
CA VAL A 381 -13.82 -2.07 1.51
C VAL A 381 -15.09 -2.90 1.29
N GLY A 382 -16.02 -2.38 0.49
CA GLY A 382 -17.28 -3.04 0.15
C GLY A 382 -17.08 -4.43 -0.44
N ILE A 383 -16.18 -4.56 -1.42
CA ILE A 383 -15.90 -5.83 -2.09
C ILE A 383 -15.14 -6.78 -1.19
N LYS A 384 -14.14 -6.29 -0.46
CA LYS A 384 -13.35 -7.10 0.46
C LYS A 384 -14.22 -7.76 1.54
N SER A 385 -15.16 -7.02 2.11
CA SER A 385 -16.07 -7.55 3.15
C SER A 385 -16.92 -8.73 2.64
N ALA A 386 -17.35 -8.70 1.37
CA ALA A 386 -18.15 -9.76 0.77
C ALA A 386 -17.33 -10.88 0.14
N ARG A 387 -16.08 -10.60 -0.28
CA ARG A 387 -15.27 -11.50 -1.13
C ARG A 387 -15.15 -12.91 -0.57
N ARG A 388 -14.82 -13.05 0.73
CA ARG A 388 -14.63 -14.39 1.34
C ARG A 388 -15.91 -15.21 1.27
N ILE A 389 -17.04 -14.62 1.65
CA ILE A 389 -18.34 -15.29 1.64
C ILE A 389 -18.76 -15.59 0.21
N ALA A 390 -18.64 -14.62 -0.71
CA ALA A 390 -18.99 -14.79 -2.12
C ALA A 390 -18.20 -15.94 -2.78
N VAL A 391 -16.88 -15.97 -2.60
CA VAL A 391 -16.01 -17.02 -3.18
C VAL A 391 -16.31 -18.40 -2.59
N LEU A 392 -16.41 -18.53 -1.26
CA LEU A 392 -16.70 -19.82 -0.62
C LEU A 392 -18.09 -20.33 -0.99
N THR A 393 -19.10 -19.47 -0.95
CA THR A 393 -20.47 -19.81 -1.36
C THR A 393 -20.49 -20.24 -2.82
N PHE A 394 -19.79 -19.53 -3.71
CA PHE A 394 -19.65 -19.92 -5.11
C PHE A 394 -19.05 -21.33 -5.26
N ILE A 395 -17.94 -21.62 -4.58
CA ILE A 395 -17.28 -22.94 -4.63
C ILE A 395 -18.21 -24.04 -4.14
N TYR A 396 -18.84 -23.87 -2.97
CA TYR A 396 -19.73 -24.90 -2.40
C TYR A 396 -20.99 -25.11 -3.24
N LEU A 397 -21.60 -24.03 -3.76
CA LEU A 397 -22.73 -24.14 -4.68
C LEU A 397 -22.32 -24.85 -5.98
N GLN A 398 -21.12 -24.60 -6.49
CA GLN A 398 -20.61 -25.24 -7.69
C GLN A 398 -20.41 -26.75 -7.47
N ILE A 399 -19.81 -27.15 -6.34
CA ILE A 399 -19.65 -28.56 -5.96
C ILE A 399 -21.02 -29.23 -5.81
N ALA A 400 -21.95 -28.62 -5.06
CA ALA A 400 -23.29 -29.16 -4.87
C ALA A 400 -24.02 -29.33 -6.22
N LEU A 401 -23.93 -28.34 -7.11
CA LEU A 401 -24.53 -28.39 -8.44
C LEU A 401 -23.97 -29.54 -9.28
N TYR A 402 -22.65 -29.77 -9.25
CA TYR A 402 -22.02 -30.88 -9.97
C TYR A 402 -22.39 -32.24 -9.39
N VAL A 403 -22.44 -32.38 -8.06
CA VAL A 403 -22.89 -33.62 -7.40
C VAL A 403 -24.34 -33.92 -7.76
N VAL A 404 -25.24 -32.92 -7.68
CA VAL A 404 -26.65 -33.09 -8.06
C VAL A 404 -26.78 -33.43 -9.55
N ALA A 405 -26.02 -32.79 -10.43
CA ALA A 405 -26.00 -33.12 -11.85
C ALA A 405 -25.54 -34.56 -12.12
N ALA A 406 -24.48 -35.02 -11.44
CA ALA A 406 -23.99 -36.40 -11.55
C ALA A 406 -25.03 -37.40 -11.05
N LEU A 407 -25.65 -37.15 -9.89
CA LEU A 407 -26.71 -38.01 -9.34
C LEU A 407 -27.93 -38.07 -10.27
N LEU A 408 -28.35 -36.94 -10.86
CA LEU A 408 -29.45 -36.90 -11.83
C LEU A 408 -29.14 -37.76 -13.06
N LEU A 409 -27.90 -37.74 -13.54
CA LEU A 409 -27.46 -38.57 -14.67
C LEU A 409 -27.40 -40.07 -14.32
N LEU A 410 -26.98 -40.41 -13.10
CA LEU A 410 -26.85 -41.80 -12.64
C LEU A 410 -28.21 -42.45 -12.32
N TYR A 411 -29.08 -41.74 -11.60
CA TYR A 411 -30.29 -42.35 -11.02
C TYR A 411 -31.54 -42.14 -11.86
N VAL A 412 -31.56 -41.16 -12.76
CA VAL A 412 -32.77 -40.84 -13.53
C VAL A 412 -32.59 -41.23 -14.99
N ARG A 413 -32.74 -42.54 -15.27
CA ARG A 413 -32.67 -43.14 -16.63
C ARG A 413 -33.59 -42.47 -17.66
N LYS A 414 -34.66 -41.80 -17.20
CA LYS A 414 -35.55 -40.92 -17.99
C LYS A 414 -35.70 -39.56 -17.31
N ALA A 415 -34.60 -38.86 -17.08
CA ALA A 415 -34.63 -37.52 -16.49
C ALA A 415 -35.60 -36.60 -17.26
N ASN A 416 -36.58 -36.05 -16.54
CA ASN A 416 -37.54 -35.11 -17.10
C ASN A 416 -36.77 -33.96 -17.75
N LYS A 417 -37.08 -33.66 -19.03
CA LYS A 417 -36.42 -32.59 -19.80
C LYS A 417 -36.45 -31.25 -19.07
N ARG A 418 -37.46 -31.02 -18.22
CA ARG A 418 -37.57 -29.84 -17.35
C ARG A 418 -36.44 -29.76 -16.31
N TYR A 419 -36.11 -30.86 -15.63
CA TYR A 419 -35.02 -30.88 -14.63
C TYR A 419 -33.65 -30.70 -15.28
N ILE A 420 -33.42 -31.36 -16.43
CA ILE A 420 -32.18 -31.16 -17.20
C ILE A 420 -32.05 -29.70 -17.66
N GLY A 421 -33.14 -29.12 -18.19
CA GLY A 421 -33.15 -27.72 -18.61
C GLY A 421 -32.84 -26.76 -17.45
N PHE A 422 -33.45 -26.99 -16.28
CA PHE A 422 -33.20 -26.20 -15.09
C PHE A 422 -31.74 -26.31 -14.61
N MET A 423 -31.20 -27.53 -14.53
CA MET A 423 -29.78 -27.74 -14.18
C MET A 423 -28.83 -27.09 -15.17
N LYS A 424 -29.13 -27.17 -16.47
CA LYS A 424 -28.35 -26.49 -17.50
C LYS A 424 -28.32 -24.97 -17.27
N THR A 425 -29.48 -24.37 -16.97
CA THR A 425 -29.55 -22.93 -16.67
C THR A 425 -28.72 -22.58 -15.44
N LEU A 426 -28.77 -23.39 -14.38
CA LEU A 426 -27.95 -23.15 -13.17
C LEU A 426 -26.45 -23.27 -13.46
N ILE A 427 -26.02 -24.26 -14.25
CA ILE A 427 -24.60 -24.41 -14.63
C ILE A 427 -24.15 -23.21 -15.48
N LEU A 428 -24.97 -22.77 -16.44
CA LEU A 428 -24.66 -21.58 -17.23
C LEU A 428 -24.63 -20.30 -16.38
N THR A 429 -25.50 -20.22 -15.37
CA THR A 429 -25.50 -19.11 -14.40
C THR A 429 -24.20 -19.10 -13.61
N SER A 430 -23.76 -20.25 -13.11
CA SER A 430 -22.53 -20.36 -12.33
C SER A 430 -21.29 -20.08 -13.18
N MET A 431 -21.28 -20.49 -14.46
CA MET A 431 -20.22 -20.13 -15.41
C MET A 431 -20.20 -18.64 -15.75
N GLY A 432 -21.37 -17.99 -15.84
CA GLY A 432 -21.47 -16.55 -16.11
C GLY A 432 -21.07 -15.69 -14.92
N PHE A 433 -21.15 -16.22 -13.70
CA PHE A 433 -20.92 -15.43 -12.48
C PHE A 433 -19.55 -14.75 -12.44
N PRO A 434 -18.40 -15.44 -12.63
CA PRO A 434 -17.10 -14.77 -12.65
C PRO A 434 -16.99 -13.66 -13.69
N LEU A 435 -17.49 -13.89 -14.92
CA LEU A 435 -17.50 -12.89 -15.99
C LEU A 435 -18.16 -11.58 -15.54
N PHE A 436 -19.36 -11.67 -14.97
CA PHE A 436 -20.12 -10.47 -14.60
C PHE A 436 -19.60 -9.79 -13.33
N THR A 437 -18.87 -10.47 -12.45
CA THR A 437 -18.21 -9.80 -11.31
C THR A 437 -17.16 -8.78 -11.75
N PHE A 438 -16.45 -9.02 -12.86
CA PHE A 438 -15.48 -8.07 -13.43
C PHE A 438 -16.16 -6.76 -13.86
N PHE A 439 -17.34 -6.84 -14.47
CA PHE A 439 -18.09 -5.66 -14.91
C PHE A 439 -18.88 -4.98 -13.79
N ALA A 440 -19.49 -5.76 -12.88
CA ALA A 440 -20.30 -5.22 -11.79
C ALA A 440 -19.49 -4.30 -10.86
N SER A 441 -18.19 -4.54 -10.73
CA SER A 441 -17.26 -3.67 -9.99
C SER A 441 -17.17 -2.24 -10.52
N LYS A 442 -17.53 -2.00 -11.78
CA LYS A 442 -17.50 -0.67 -12.42
C LYS A 442 -18.70 0.19 -12.06
N VAL A 443 -19.75 -0.40 -11.52
CA VAL A 443 -20.91 0.34 -11.00
C VAL A 443 -20.64 0.63 -9.53
N GLN A 444 -20.21 1.86 -9.22
CA GLN A 444 -19.79 2.25 -7.88
C GLN A 444 -20.82 1.92 -6.79
N VAL A 445 -22.12 2.16 -7.05
CA VAL A 445 -23.21 1.86 -6.10
C VAL A 445 -23.24 0.37 -5.73
N LEU A 446 -22.91 -0.51 -6.68
CA LEU A 446 -22.79 -1.94 -6.41
C LEU A 446 -21.48 -2.23 -5.65
N ALA A 447 -20.36 -1.66 -6.09
CA ALA A 447 -19.05 -1.97 -5.53
C ALA A 447 -18.89 -1.57 -4.05
N VAL A 448 -19.53 -0.48 -3.61
CA VAL A 448 -19.54 -0.07 -2.19
C VAL A 448 -20.25 -1.11 -1.30
N ASN A 449 -21.15 -1.91 -1.86
CA ASN A 449 -21.80 -3.02 -1.17
C ASN A 449 -21.52 -4.34 -1.90
N GLY A 450 -20.46 -5.04 -1.50
CA GLY A 450 -20.02 -6.27 -2.16
C GLY A 450 -21.09 -7.38 -2.21
N VAL A 451 -22.05 -7.39 -1.27
CA VAL A 451 -23.19 -8.33 -1.29
C VAL A 451 -24.15 -7.97 -2.43
N LEU A 452 -24.52 -6.69 -2.55
CA LEU A 452 -25.35 -6.20 -3.65
C LEU A 452 -24.68 -6.45 -5.01
N LEU A 453 -23.37 -6.21 -5.12
CA LEU A 453 -22.59 -6.55 -6.32
C LEU A 453 -22.69 -8.04 -6.65
N THR A 454 -22.53 -8.91 -5.65
CA THR A 454 -22.61 -10.37 -5.83
C THR A 454 -23.99 -10.80 -6.32
N ILE A 455 -25.06 -10.25 -5.73
CA ILE A 455 -26.44 -10.53 -6.14
C ILE A 455 -26.70 -10.02 -7.56
N ALA A 456 -26.26 -8.81 -7.88
CA ALA A 456 -26.42 -8.23 -9.22
C ALA A 456 -25.68 -9.05 -10.28
N ALA A 457 -24.42 -9.44 -10.01
CA ALA A 457 -23.66 -10.30 -10.92
C ALA A 457 -24.36 -11.66 -11.13
N LEU A 458 -24.91 -12.27 -10.08
CA LEU A 458 -25.66 -13.52 -10.17
C LEU A 458 -26.97 -13.34 -10.97
N ALA A 459 -27.70 -12.25 -10.77
CA ALA A 459 -28.94 -11.95 -11.48
C ALA A 459 -28.71 -11.74 -12.98
N VAL A 460 -27.64 -11.03 -13.36
CA VAL A 460 -27.24 -10.84 -14.77
C VAL A 460 -26.80 -12.17 -15.37
N SER A 461 -26.05 -12.98 -14.62
CA SER A 461 -25.64 -14.33 -15.05
C SER A 461 -26.83 -15.24 -15.32
N LEU A 462 -27.84 -15.22 -14.45
CA LEU A 462 -29.06 -15.98 -14.60
C LEU A 462 -29.86 -15.52 -15.80
N SER A 463 -29.97 -14.20 -15.99
CA SER A 463 -30.67 -13.60 -17.14
C SER A 463 -30.03 -14.03 -18.45
N LEU A 464 -28.69 -13.95 -18.55
CA LEU A 464 -27.96 -14.44 -19.72
C LEU A 464 -28.20 -15.95 -19.95
N ALA A 465 -28.12 -16.76 -18.88
CA ALA A 465 -28.33 -18.19 -18.97
C ALA A 465 -29.74 -18.55 -19.49
N VAL A 466 -30.78 -17.85 -19.01
CA VAL A 466 -32.17 -18.02 -19.47
C VAL A 466 -32.32 -17.65 -20.94
N VAL A 467 -31.77 -16.50 -21.35
CA VAL A 467 -31.80 -16.06 -22.77
C VAL A 467 -31.09 -17.10 -23.65
N LEU A 468 -29.87 -17.50 -23.30
CA LEU A 468 -29.11 -18.49 -24.07
C LEU A 468 -29.80 -19.86 -24.12
N ALA A 469 -30.48 -20.26 -23.05
CA ALA A 469 -31.29 -21.49 -23.03
C ALA A 469 -32.51 -21.39 -23.95
N ALA A 470 -33.12 -20.19 -24.07
CA ALA A 470 -34.30 -19.94 -24.90
C ALA A 470 -33.98 -19.87 -26.40
N LEU A 471 -32.77 -19.45 -26.79
CA LEU A 471 -32.38 -19.30 -28.20
C LEU A 471 -32.35 -20.61 -29.01
N LYS A 472 -32.37 -21.79 -28.34
CA LYS A 472 -32.46 -23.13 -28.96
C LYS A 472 -31.51 -23.43 -30.14
N VAL A 473 -30.41 -22.67 -30.31
CA VAL A 473 -29.48 -22.81 -31.45
C VAL A 473 -28.75 -24.16 -31.44
N ASN A 474 -27.92 -24.41 -30.42
CA ASN A 474 -27.20 -25.66 -30.23
C ASN A 474 -26.96 -25.85 -28.71
N LYS A 475 -26.90 -27.11 -28.25
CA LYS A 475 -26.60 -27.45 -26.85
C LYS A 475 -25.29 -26.84 -26.35
N LEU A 476 -24.27 -26.78 -27.21
CA LEU A 476 -22.92 -26.28 -26.90
C LEU A 476 -22.76 -24.76 -27.07
N PHE A 477 -23.66 -24.11 -27.81
CA PHE A 477 -23.56 -22.68 -28.11
C PHE A 477 -23.49 -21.79 -26.85
N PRO A 478 -24.32 -22.00 -25.81
CA PRO A 478 -24.20 -21.20 -24.58
C PRO A 478 -22.86 -21.33 -23.86
N LEU A 479 -22.25 -22.53 -23.88
CA LEU A 479 -20.93 -22.77 -23.27
C LEU A 479 -19.85 -22.01 -24.03
N ALA A 480 -19.90 -22.03 -25.37
CA ALA A 480 -18.98 -21.29 -26.21
C ALA A 480 -19.09 -19.78 -25.98
N VAL A 481 -20.31 -19.24 -25.90
CA VAL A 481 -20.53 -17.80 -25.69
C VAL A 481 -19.93 -17.36 -24.36
N ILE A 482 -20.26 -18.03 -23.26
CA ILE A 482 -19.76 -17.65 -21.93
C ILE A 482 -18.25 -17.88 -21.84
N GLY A 483 -17.75 -19.04 -22.27
CA GLY A 483 -16.32 -19.37 -22.20
C GLY A 483 -15.46 -18.39 -23.01
N CYS A 484 -15.82 -18.14 -24.26
CA CYS A 484 -15.11 -17.16 -25.09
C CYS A 484 -15.23 -15.75 -24.51
N ALA A 485 -16.42 -15.32 -24.08
CA ALA A 485 -16.60 -13.98 -23.50
C ALA A 485 -15.74 -13.78 -22.26
N THR A 486 -15.65 -14.77 -21.37
CA THR A 486 -14.78 -14.73 -20.18
C THR A 486 -13.31 -14.67 -20.57
N MET A 487 -12.86 -15.57 -21.46
CA MET A 487 -11.48 -15.60 -21.94
C MET A 487 -11.08 -14.25 -22.56
N PHE A 488 -11.87 -13.74 -23.51
CA PHE A 488 -11.59 -12.47 -24.17
C PHE A 488 -11.66 -11.28 -23.21
N THR A 489 -12.59 -11.27 -22.25
CA THR A 489 -12.68 -10.19 -21.26
C THR A 489 -11.41 -10.10 -20.43
N ILE A 490 -10.91 -11.23 -19.92
CA ILE A 490 -9.69 -11.23 -19.09
C ILE A 490 -8.47 -10.85 -19.93
N LEU A 491 -8.29 -11.45 -21.12
CA LEU A 491 -7.16 -11.13 -21.99
C LEU A 491 -7.16 -9.66 -22.43
N ALA A 492 -8.32 -9.13 -22.86
CA ALA A 492 -8.45 -7.74 -23.27
C ALA A 492 -8.23 -6.79 -22.09
N ASP A 493 -8.76 -7.12 -20.91
CA ASP A 493 -8.54 -6.30 -19.71
C ASP A 493 -7.05 -6.14 -19.41
N VAL A 494 -6.29 -7.22 -19.41
CA VAL A 494 -4.85 -7.22 -19.09
C VAL A 494 -4.06 -6.39 -20.10
N VAL A 495 -4.35 -6.56 -21.39
CA VAL A 495 -3.72 -5.77 -22.46
C VAL A 495 -4.06 -4.27 -22.32
N LEU A 496 -5.26 -3.95 -21.83
CA LEU A 496 -5.72 -2.58 -21.54
C LEU A 496 -5.31 -2.08 -20.14
N GLY A 497 -4.42 -2.80 -19.44
CA GLY A 497 -3.87 -2.40 -18.15
C GLY A 497 -4.59 -3.00 -16.93
N ALA A 498 -5.32 -4.10 -17.06
CA ALA A 498 -5.96 -4.86 -15.98
C ALA A 498 -6.89 -4.01 -15.08
N ASN A 499 -7.73 -3.16 -15.67
CA ASN A 499 -8.60 -2.26 -14.92
C ASN A 499 -9.81 -2.98 -14.32
N LEU A 500 -10.41 -3.96 -15.01
CA LEU A 500 -11.56 -4.74 -14.52
C LEU A 500 -11.20 -5.65 -13.35
N GLN A 501 -9.95 -6.09 -13.27
CA GLN A 501 -9.46 -6.90 -12.14
C GLN A 501 -9.32 -6.10 -10.83
N LEU A 502 -9.17 -4.77 -10.86
CA LEU A 502 -9.10 -3.98 -9.63
C LEU A 502 -10.46 -3.92 -8.93
N ASN A 503 -10.48 -4.15 -7.62
CA ASN A 503 -11.69 -4.11 -6.81
C ASN A 503 -12.76 -5.06 -7.38
N THR A 504 -12.49 -6.36 -7.44
CA THR A 504 -13.51 -7.35 -7.79
C THR A 504 -13.34 -8.65 -7.02
N ILE A 505 -14.41 -9.46 -6.95
CA ILE A 505 -14.48 -10.68 -6.15
C ILE A 505 -13.39 -11.69 -6.55
N PHE A 506 -13.14 -11.84 -7.85
CA PHE A 506 -12.13 -12.75 -8.41
C PHE A 506 -10.88 -12.03 -8.95
N GLY A 507 -10.63 -10.80 -8.53
CA GLY A 507 -9.47 -10.01 -8.97
C GLY A 507 -8.65 -9.49 -7.80
N TYR A 508 -8.04 -8.31 -7.97
CA TYR A 508 -7.15 -7.70 -7.00
C TYR A 508 -7.90 -7.10 -5.81
N ASP A 509 -7.35 -7.31 -4.63
CA ASP A 509 -7.68 -6.60 -3.42
C ASP A 509 -6.56 -5.58 -3.16
N PRO A 510 -6.76 -4.29 -3.51
CA PRO A 510 -5.74 -3.27 -3.33
C PRO A 510 -5.46 -2.95 -1.86
N ILE A 511 -6.35 -3.31 -0.93
CA ILE A 511 -6.09 -3.19 0.52
C ILE A 511 -5.12 -4.29 0.97
N ARG A 512 -5.32 -5.52 0.48
CA ARG A 512 -4.35 -6.60 0.68
C ARG A 512 -3.07 -6.43 -0.12
N GLY A 513 -3.02 -5.57 -1.14
CA GLY A 513 -1.79 -5.20 -1.84
C GLY A 513 -0.90 -6.37 -2.27
N SER A 514 -1.50 -7.49 -2.69
CA SER A 514 -0.77 -8.68 -3.16
C SER A 514 -0.38 -8.55 -4.64
N ARG A 515 -1.25 -7.95 -5.45
CA ARG A 515 -1.01 -7.55 -6.85
C ARG A 515 -1.84 -6.29 -7.14
N PHE A 516 -1.31 -5.44 -8.01
CA PHE A 516 -2.01 -4.27 -8.54
C PHE A 516 -2.14 -4.29 -10.07
N PHE A 517 -1.39 -5.15 -10.75
CA PHE A 517 -1.38 -5.32 -12.21
C PHE A 517 -1.12 -6.80 -12.55
N GLY A 518 -1.22 -7.13 -13.83
CA GLY A 518 -0.96 -8.48 -14.33
C GLY A 518 -2.22 -9.33 -14.53
N ILE A 519 -2.09 -10.61 -14.26
CA ILE A 519 -3.22 -11.53 -14.04
C ILE A 519 -3.15 -12.04 -12.60
N GLY A 520 -4.23 -11.86 -11.83
CA GLY A 520 -4.35 -12.43 -10.49
C GLY A 520 -4.55 -13.94 -10.53
N ASN A 521 -4.15 -14.69 -9.49
CA ASN A 521 -4.26 -16.16 -9.47
C ASN A 521 -5.71 -16.65 -9.68
N GLU A 522 -6.69 -15.96 -9.10
CA GLU A 522 -8.11 -16.29 -9.31
C GLU A 522 -8.56 -16.02 -10.75
N ALA A 523 -8.16 -14.88 -11.33
CA ALA A 523 -8.44 -14.54 -12.72
C ALA A 523 -7.76 -15.51 -13.70
N PHE A 524 -6.50 -15.90 -13.42
CA PHE A 524 -5.77 -16.91 -14.18
C PHE A 524 -6.51 -18.25 -14.20
N SER A 525 -6.98 -18.71 -13.03
CA SER A 525 -7.73 -19.97 -12.91
C SER A 525 -9.00 -19.96 -13.78
N ILE A 526 -9.70 -18.83 -13.82
CA ILE A 526 -10.90 -18.62 -14.65
C ILE A 526 -10.52 -18.56 -16.15
N LEU A 527 -9.43 -17.87 -16.49
CA LEU A 527 -8.91 -17.77 -17.85
C LEU A 527 -8.53 -19.13 -18.41
N LEU A 528 -7.73 -19.90 -17.66
CA LEU A 528 -7.29 -21.24 -18.07
C LEU A 528 -8.47 -22.19 -18.27
N ALA A 529 -9.43 -22.21 -17.32
CA ALA A 529 -10.64 -23.00 -17.46
C ALA A 529 -11.47 -22.61 -18.71
N SER A 530 -11.57 -21.31 -18.99
CA SER A 530 -12.30 -20.78 -20.15
C SER A 530 -11.58 -21.10 -21.47
N ALA A 531 -10.24 -21.04 -21.49
CA ALA A 531 -9.42 -21.39 -22.64
C ALA A 531 -9.51 -22.89 -22.96
N LEU A 532 -9.36 -23.75 -21.95
CA LEU A 532 -9.50 -25.21 -22.11
C LEU A 532 -10.90 -25.59 -22.61
N LEU A 533 -11.95 -24.97 -22.06
CA LEU A 533 -13.31 -25.17 -22.54
C LEU A 533 -13.45 -24.76 -24.01
N THR A 534 -12.87 -23.61 -24.39
CA THR A 534 -12.91 -23.11 -25.77
C THR A 534 -12.24 -24.08 -26.73
N VAL A 535 -11.05 -24.58 -26.38
CA VAL A 535 -10.32 -25.57 -27.19
C VAL A 535 -11.08 -26.90 -27.26
N GLY A 536 -11.66 -27.37 -26.15
CA GLY A 536 -12.48 -28.58 -26.13
C GLY A 536 -13.69 -28.48 -27.07
N LEU A 537 -14.35 -27.32 -27.09
CA LEU A 537 -15.47 -27.04 -27.99
C LEU A 537 -15.04 -26.96 -29.47
N MET A 538 -13.83 -26.45 -29.74
CA MET A 538 -13.26 -26.48 -31.10
C MET A 538 -12.99 -27.91 -31.56
N LEU A 539 -12.43 -28.76 -30.70
CA LEU A 539 -12.16 -30.17 -31.01
C LEU A 539 -13.43 -30.97 -31.29
N GLU A 540 -14.52 -30.65 -30.58
CA GLU A 540 -15.83 -31.29 -30.77
C GLU A 540 -16.49 -30.88 -32.10
N ARG A 541 -16.31 -29.62 -32.54
CA ARG A 541 -17.09 -29.05 -33.65
C ARG A 541 -16.31 -28.96 -34.97
N TRP A 542 -14.99 -28.84 -34.92
CA TRP A 542 -14.15 -28.63 -36.10
C TRP A 542 -13.34 -29.87 -36.44
N LYS A 543 -12.80 -29.92 -37.67
CA LYS A 543 -11.86 -30.98 -38.05
C LYS A 543 -10.64 -30.94 -37.13
N ARG A 544 -10.19 -32.10 -36.65
CA ARG A 544 -9.12 -32.23 -35.64
C ARG A 544 -7.88 -31.38 -35.94
N GLY A 545 -7.38 -31.39 -37.18
CA GLY A 545 -6.20 -30.58 -37.54
C GLY A 545 -6.42 -29.06 -37.41
N VAL A 546 -7.60 -28.56 -37.81
CA VAL A 546 -7.97 -27.15 -37.69
C VAL A 546 -8.17 -26.77 -36.22
N ALA A 547 -8.85 -27.63 -35.45
CA ALA A 547 -9.06 -27.43 -34.02
C ALA A 547 -7.75 -27.41 -33.22
N LEU A 548 -6.81 -28.32 -33.53
CA LEU A 548 -5.49 -28.33 -32.90
C LEU A 548 -4.68 -27.08 -33.27
N GLY A 549 -4.71 -26.66 -34.54
CA GLY A 549 -4.05 -25.43 -34.97
C GLY A 549 -4.62 -24.19 -34.26
N ALA A 550 -5.94 -24.04 -34.24
CA ALA A 550 -6.60 -22.94 -33.53
C ALA A 550 -6.37 -23.00 -32.01
N GLY A 551 -6.41 -24.20 -31.42
CA GLY A 551 -6.13 -24.40 -30.00
C GLY A 551 -4.68 -24.05 -29.64
N ALA A 552 -3.72 -24.37 -30.50
CA ALA A 552 -2.34 -23.94 -30.32
C ALA A 552 -2.20 -22.41 -30.36
N VAL A 553 -2.94 -21.73 -31.25
CA VAL A 553 -2.97 -20.26 -31.29
C VAL A 553 -3.56 -19.68 -30.01
N VAL A 554 -4.66 -20.26 -29.49
CA VAL A 554 -5.25 -19.84 -28.21
C VAL A 554 -4.26 -20.03 -27.07
N ALA A 555 -3.64 -21.21 -26.95
CA ALA A 555 -2.66 -21.50 -25.92
C ALA A 555 -1.46 -20.56 -25.99
N LEU A 556 -0.90 -20.32 -27.18
CA LEU A 556 0.20 -19.38 -27.38
C LEU A 556 -0.19 -17.95 -27.02
N THR A 557 -1.42 -17.53 -27.37
CA THR A 557 -1.94 -16.19 -27.03
C THR A 557 -2.06 -16.02 -25.53
N VAL A 558 -2.63 -17.01 -24.83
CA VAL A 558 -2.75 -17.00 -23.37
C VAL A 558 -1.36 -17.00 -22.72
N LEU A 559 -0.45 -17.86 -23.17
CA LEU A 559 0.93 -17.92 -22.68
C LEU A 559 1.67 -16.58 -22.82
N ILE A 560 1.57 -15.94 -23.98
CA ILE A 560 2.23 -14.66 -24.23
C ILE A 560 1.61 -13.57 -23.36
N ILE A 561 0.28 -13.44 -23.33
CA ILE A 561 -0.39 -12.38 -22.57
C ILE A 561 -0.18 -12.58 -21.05
N ASP A 562 -0.23 -13.80 -20.56
CA ASP A 562 -0.04 -14.14 -19.15
C ASP A 562 1.40 -13.96 -18.69
N GLY A 563 2.36 -14.39 -19.51
CA GLY A 563 3.78 -14.36 -19.14
C GLY A 563 4.47 -13.02 -19.35
N PHE A 564 4.05 -12.21 -20.32
CA PHE A 564 4.81 -11.02 -20.72
C PHE A 564 4.83 -9.96 -19.61
N PRO A 565 5.99 -9.39 -19.22
CA PRO A 565 6.11 -8.49 -18.06
C PRO A 565 5.29 -7.19 -18.14
N ALA A 566 4.97 -6.73 -19.35
CA ALA A 566 4.12 -5.56 -19.56
C ALA A 566 2.61 -5.88 -19.41
N PHE A 567 2.26 -7.16 -19.51
CA PHE A 567 0.89 -7.68 -19.44
C PHE A 567 0.72 -8.48 -18.14
N GLY A 568 0.52 -9.80 -18.21
CA GLY A 568 0.13 -10.65 -17.10
C GLY A 568 1.16 -10.82 -15.99
N ALA A 569 2.45 -10.75 -16.31
CA ALA A 569 3.57 -10.89 -15.37
C ALA A 569 3.40 -12.06 -14.37
N ASP A 570 2.88 -13.20 -14.85
CA ASP A 570 2.60 -14.37 -14.01
C ASP A 570 3.47 -15.58 -14.37
N VAL A 571 4.60 -15.73 -13.68
CA VAL A 571 5.52 -16.87 -13.90
C VAL A 571 4.85 -18.20 -13.57
N GLY A 572 3.98 -18.24 -12.55
CA GLY A 572 3.29 -19.46 -12.16
C GLY A 572 2.29 -19.92 -13.22
N GLY A 573 1.62 -18.96 -13.87
CA GLY A 573 0.69 -19.23 -14.96
C GLY A 573 1.38 -19.79 -16.20
N ILE A 574 2.55 -19.26 -16.58
CA ILE A 574 3.38 -19.81 -17.67
C ILE A 574 3.69 -21.30 -17.48
N ILE A 575 4.02 -21.73 -16.26
CA ILE A 575 4.38 -23.13 -15.96
C ILE A 575 3.14 -24.04 -16.04
N ALA A 576 1.96 -23.50 -15.74
CA ALA A 576 0.71 -24.26 -15.68
C ALA A 576 0.03 -24.43 -17.04
N ILE A 577 0.21 -23.47 -17.98
CA ILE A 577 -0.26 -23.54 -19.37
C ILE A 577 0.57 -24.56 -20.15
#